data_AF-A0A371H211-F1
#
_entry.id   AF-A0A371H211-F1
#
_cell.length_a   1.000
_cell.length_b   1.000
_cell.length_c   1.000
_cell.angle_alpha   90.00
_cell.angle_beta   90.00
_cell.angle_gamma   90.00
#
_symmetry.space_group_name_H-M   'P 1'
#
loop_
_entity.id
_entity.type
_entity.pdbx_description
1 polymer ?
#
loop_
_entity_poly.entity_id
_entity_poly.type
_entity_poly.pdbx_seq_one_letter_code
_entity_poly.pdbx_strand_id
1 'polypeptide(L)'
;MTVFFRTEKHRDSVTSGGIYAGAFFYDLLVILLDGFADLTVTVSKFPVFYKQRDFLFFPSWIYALPTWILKIPKTFAQVGIWVFLTYYVIGFDPYVGRFFRQFLLLLFVNKMASSLFWFIGAFGRELKAAFTIGSFVLAILIAEWFHPVKRQYEKMEVMGLLVITYDVLPNSTTPLGIEILKSREFFT
;
A
#
# COMPACT_ATOMS: atom_id res chain seq x y z
N MET A 1 -19.54 4.20 5.90
CA MET A 1 -20.70 4.34 6.80
C MET A 1 -21.81 3.42 6.30
N THR A 2 -22.02 2.28 6.96
CA THR A 2 -23.21 1.44 6.79
C THR A 2 -23.70 1.03 8.19
N VAL A 3 -25.03 0.98 8.35
CA VAL A 3 -25.77 1.01 9.62
C VAL A 3 -25.84 -0.36 10.34
N PHE A 4 -25.07 -1.36 9.91
CA PHE A 4 -25.12 -2.69 10.50
C PHE A 4 -23.83 -3.03 11.25
N PHE A 5 -23.85 -2.84 12.57
CA PHE A 5 -22.93 -3.50 13.50
C PHE A 5 -23.26 -5.00 13.49
N ARG A 6 -22.57 -5.80 12.67
CA ARG A 6 -22.61 -7.26 12.79
C ARG A 6 -21.22 -7.75 13.20
N THR A 7 -21.12 -8.06 14.50
CA THR A 7 -19.90 -8.21 15.30
C THR A 7 -19.35 -9.64 15.37
N GLU A 8 -19.66 -10.52 14.41
CA GLU A 8 -19.17 -11.90 14.49
C GLU A 8 -18.88 -12.48 13.11
N LYS A 9 -17.60 -12.44 12.74
CA LYS A 9 -17.07 -13.10 11.54
C LYS A 9 -16.20 -14.26 12.00
N HIS A 10 -16.68 -15.50 11.79
CA HIS A 10 -15.92 -16.71 12.07
C HIS A 10 -14.54 -16.61 11.39
N ARG A 11 -13.48 -16.78 12.18
CA ARG A 11 -12.08 -16.50 11.78
C ARG A 11 -11.44 -17.60 10.93
N ASP A 12 -12.20 -18.60 10.52
CA ASP A 12 -11.67 -19.85 9.99
C ASP A 12 -11.85 -20.01 8.47
N SER A 13 -12.27 -18.96 7.76
CA SER A 13 -12.46 -19.00 6.30
C SER A 13 -11.36 -18.22 5.56
N VAL A 14 -10.74 -18.87 4.57
CA VAL A 14 -9.75 -18.29 3.63
C VAL A 14 -10.28 -17.00 2.98
N THR A 15 -11.59 -16.94 2.73
CA THR A 15 -12.27 -15.76 2.15
C THR A 15 -12.22 -14.55 3.07
N SER A 16 -12.33 -14.74 4.39
CA SER A 16 -12.19 -13.65 5.36
C SER A 16 -10.75 -13.13 5.41
N GLY A 17 -9.76 -14.02 5.32
CA GLY A 17 -8.34 -13.64 5.26
C GLY A 17 -8.00 -12.77 4.05
N GLY A 18 -8.55 -13.10 2.87
CA GLY A 18 -8.38 -12.28 1.66
C GLY A 18 -8.97 -10.87 1.80
N ILE A 19 -10.13 -10.72 2.43
CA ILE A 19 -10.76 -9.41 2.67
C ILE A 19 -9.89 -8.55 3.62
N TYR A 20 -9.34 -9.14 4.69
CA TYR A 20 -8.44 -8.41 5.59
C TYR A 20 -7.11 -8.03 4.95
N ALA A 21 -6.51 -8.91 4.14
CA ALA A 21 -5.31 -8.60 3.39
C ALA A 21 -5.55 -7.47 2.37
N GLY A 22 -6.68 -7.49 1.67
CA GLY A 22 -7.09 -6.43 0.76
C GLY A 22 -7.33 -5.09 1.46
N ALA A 23 -7.96 -5.10 2.64
CA ALA A 23 -8.14 -3.92 3.47
C ALA A 23 -6.81 -3.29 3.89
N PHE A 24 -5.87 -4.10 4.38
CA PHE A 24 -4.53 -3.62 4.76
C PHE A 24 -3.77 -3.06 3.56
N PHE A 25 -3.86 -3.71 2.40
CA PHE A 25 -3.25 -3.22 1.16
C PHE A 25 -3.84 -1.86 0.77
N TYR A 26 -5.16 -1.69 0.88
CA TYR A 26 -5.82 -0.42 0.59
C TYR A 26 -5.37 0.69 1.55
N ASP A 27 -5.28 0.41 2.85
CA ASP A 27 -4.77 1.38 3.84
C ASP A 27 -3.35 1.86 3.49
N LEU A 28 -2.48 0.91 3.14
CA LEU A 28 -1.11 1.21 2.74
C LEU A 28 -1.04 2.04 1.44
N LEU A 29 -1.91 1.73 0.46
CA LEU A 29 -2.01 2.46 -0.80
C LEU A 29 -2.47 3.92 -0.56
N VAL A 30 -3.48 4.14 0.27
CA VAL A 30 -3.97 5.49 0.58
C VAL A 30 -2.88 6.32 1.27
N ILE A 31 -2.17 5.74 2.23
CA ILE A 31 -1.06 6.41 2.93
C ILE A 31 0.09 6.77 1.98
N LEU A 32 0.38 5.90 1.01
CA LEU A 32 1.41 6.14 0.00
C LEU A 32 1.02 7.29 -0.93
N LEU A 33 -0.25 7.33 -1.36
CA LEU A 33 -0.79 8.42 -2.19
C LEU A 33 -0.81 9.76 -1.45
N ASP A 34 -1.08 9.77 -0.15
CA ASP A 34 -1.00 10.97 0.68
C ASP A 34 0.43 11.54 0.72
N GLY A 35 1.43 10.66 0.85
CA GLY A 35 2.85 11.06 0.76
C GLY A 35 3.20 11.72 -0.58
N PHE A 36 2.60 11.25 -1.68
CA PHE A 36 2.77 11.85 -3.00
C PHE A 36 2.05 13.20 -3.13
N ALA A 37 0.86 13.37 -2.54
CA ALA A 37 0.16 14.65 -2.54
C ALA A 37 0.98 15.76 -1.84
N ASP A 38 1.71 15.41 -0.78
CA ASP A 38 2.63 16.30 -0.04
C ASP A 38 3.86 16.75 -0.87
N LEU A 39 4.12 16.14 -2.04
CA LEU A 39 5.20 16.52 -2.95
C LEU A 39 5.01 17.94 -3.51
N THR A 40 3.79 18.31 -3.89
CA THR A 40 3.45 19.65 -4.42
C THR A 40 3.85 20.74 -3.42
N VAL A 41 3.40 20.58 -2.18
CA VAL A 41 3.65 21.53 -1.08
C VAL A 41 5.14 21.63 -0.78
N THR A 42 5.87 20.53 -0.94
CA THR A 42 7.32 20.52 -0.76
C THR A 42 8.03 21.30 -1.85
N VAL A 43 7.70 21.05 -3.12
CA VAL A 43 8.37 21.70 -4.26
C VAL A 43 8.11 23.21 -4.26
N SER A 44 6.90 23.64 -3.91
CA SER A 44 6.57 25.07 -3.77
C SER A 44 7.39 25.81 -2.72
N LYS A 45 7.97 25.12 -1.73
CA LYS A 45 8.81 25.74 -0.68
C LYS A 45 10.26 25.95 -1.11
N PHE A 46 10.75 25.24 -2.13
CA PHE A 46 12.13 25.38 -2.61
C PHE A 46 12.49 26.77 -3.14
N PRO A 47 11.68 27.46 -3.99
CA PRO A 47 12.07 28.77 -4.50
C PRO A 47 12.24 29.81 -3.37
N VAL A 48 11.38 29.76 -2.34
CA VAL A 48 11.49 30.63 -1.16
C VAL A 48 12.75 30.31 -0.37
N PHE A 49 13.06 29.02 -0.20
CA PHE A 49 14.28 28.57 0.47
C PHE A 49 15.55 29.03 -0.25
N TYR A 50 15.62 28.85 -1.57
CA TYR A 50 16.78 29.31 -2.36
C TYR A 50 16.95 30.82 -2.27
N LYS A 51 15.85 31.59 -2.35
CA LYS A 51 15.89 33.04 -2.20
C LYS A 51 16.44 33.47 -0.83
N GLN A 52 15.98 32.84 0.25
CA GLN A 52 16.46 33.16 1.61
C GLN A 52 17.91 32.74 1.84
N ARG A 53 18.34 31.62 1.27
CA ARG A 53 19.72 31.14 1.33
C ARG A 53 20.67 32.07 0.61
N ASP A 54 20.29 32.56 -0.57
CA ASP A 54 21.13 33.42 -1.39
C ASP A 54 21.32 34.81 -0.75
N PHE A 55 20.38 35.26 0.08
CA PHE A 55 20.54 36.44 0.93
C PHE A 55 21.27 36.19 2.27
N LEU A 56 21.76 34.98 2.52
CA LEU A 56 22.55 34.60 3.70
C LEU A 56 21.88 34.88 5.07
N PHE A 57 20.55 35.07 5.12
CA PHE A 57 19.86 35.47 6.36
C PHE A 57 19.88 34.39 7.45
N PHE A 58 19.73 33.12 7.07
CA PHE A 58 19.68 32.00 8.02
C PHE A 58 20.36 30.73 7.47
N PRO A 59 21.00 29.93 8.35
CA PRO A 59 21.44 28.59 8.02
C PRO A 59 20.27 27.70 7.55
N SER A 60 20.53 26.81 6.60
CA SER A 60 19.52 25.91 6.01
C SER A 60 18.75 25.06 7.03
N TRP A 61 19.36 24.71 8.16
CA TRP A 61 18.74 23.90 9.21
C TRP A 61 17.68 24.66 10.02
N ILE A 62 17.83 25.99 10.19
CA ILE A 62 16.87 26.82 10.93
C ILE A 62 15.54 26.93 10.16
N TYR A 63 15.59 26.96 8.83
CA TYR A 63 14.38 26.96 7.99
C TYR A 63 13.63 25.62 8.03
N ALA A 64 14.37 24.52 8.14
CA ALA A 64 13.79 23.18 8.19
C ALA A 64 13.13 22.85 9.53
N LEU A 65 13.67 23.33 10.65
CA LEU A 65 13.21 23.01 12.01
C LEU A 65 11.72 23.30 12.27
N PRO A 66 11.19 24.52 12.03
CA PRO A 66 9.77 24.83 12.25
C PRO A 66 8.87 23.97 11.37
N THR A 67 9.26 23.77 10.11
CA THR A 67 8.50 22.96 9.16
C THR A 67 8.46 21.49 9.58
N TRP A 68 9.54 20.97 10.14
CA TRP A 68 9.62 19.60 10.64
C TRP A 68 8.80 19.40 11.91
N ILE A 69 8.90 20.32 12.88
CA ILE A 69 8.13 20.30 14.12
C ILE A 69 6.62 20.33 13.84
N LEU A 70 6.16 21.18 12.91
CA LEU A 70 4.74 21.26 12.54
C LEU A 70 4.25 20.03 11.77
N LYS A 71 5.14 19.32 11.06
CA LYS A 71 4.77 18.10 10.30
C LYS A 71 4.51 16.90 11.20
N ILE A 72 5.15 16.81 12.37
CA ILE A 72 4.96 15.68 13.30
C ILE A 72 3.50 15.55 13.78
N PRO A 73 2.88 16.58 14.39
CA PRO A 73 1.50 16.48 14.89
C PRO A 73 0.49 16.32 13.75
N LYS A 74 0.69 16.97 12.59
CA LYS A 74 -0.18 16.79 11.40
C LYS A 74 -0.25 15.31 11.01
N THR A 75 0.89 14.65 10.84
CA THR A 75 0.91 13.24 10.44
C THR A 75 0.36 12.29 11.50
N PHE A 76 0.60 12.57 12.79
CA PHE A 76 0.04 11.77 13.87
C PHE A 76 -1.48 11.84 13.89
N ALA A 77 -2.04 13.05 13.77
CA ALA A 77 -3.48 13.25 13.71
C ALA A 77 -4.09 12.58 12.47
N GLN A 78 -3.47 12.76 11.31
CA GLN A 78 -3.96 12.21 10.05
C GLN A 78 -3.98 10.67 10.04
N VAL A 79 -2.86 10.03 10.38
CA VAL A 79 -2.79 8.56 10.47
C VAL A 79 -3.69 8.06 11.60
N GLY A 80 -3.78 8.78 12.72
CA GLY A 80 -4.61 8.41 13.86
C GLY A 80 -6.10 8.39 13.51
N ILE A 81 -6.59 9.44 12.84
CA ILE A 81 -7.96 9.53 12.37
C ILE A 81 -8.25 8.44 11.32
N TRP A 82 -7.30 8.20 10.40
CA TRP A 82 -7.45 7.16 9.38
C TRP A 82 -7.61 5.78 10.01
N VAL A 83 -6.67 5.39 10.88
CA VAL A 83 -6.70 4.09 11.56
C VAL A 83 -7.93 3.98 12.45
N PHE A 84 -8.34 5.04 13.15
CA PHE A 84 -9.57 5.01 13.93
C PHE A 84 -10.80 4.73 13.05
N LEU A 85 -10.93 5.42 11.91
CA LEU A 85 -12.03 5.21 10.98
C LEU A 85 -12.02 3.80 10.37
N THR A 86 -10.89 3.35 9.82
CA THR A 86 -10.84 2.05 9.15
C THR A 86 -10.92 0.89 10.13
N TYR A 87 -10.36 1.03 11.33
CA TYR A 87 -10.40 -0.03 12.34
C TYR A 87 -11.83 -0.33 12.81
N TYR A 88 -12.58 0.72 13.12
CA TYR A 88 -13.97 0.60 13.56
C TYR A 88 -14.91 0.20 12.41
N VAL A 89 -14.67 0.68 11.19
CA VAL A 89 -15.53 0.37 10.03
C VAL A 89 -15.35 -1.07 9.54
N ILE A 90 -14.13 -1.59 9.55
CA ILE A 90 -13.84 -2.94 9.07
C ILE A 90 -14.14 -3.98 10.17
N GLY A 91 -14.28 -3.54 11.43
CA GLY A 91 -14.56 -4.42 12.56
C GLY A 91 -13.37 -5.31 12.90
N PHE A 92 -12.17 -4.73 12.94
CA PHE A 92 -10.98 -5.45 13.40
C PHE A 92 -11.11 -5.84 14.90
N ASP A 93 -10.15 -6.65 15.38
CA ASP A 93 -10.13 -7.19 16.73
C ASP A 93 -10.22 -6.08 17.82
N PRO A 94 -11.05 -6.17 18.87
CA PRO A 94 -11.14 -5.13 19.90
C PRO A 94 -9.87 -4.97 20.77
N TYR A 95 -8.81 -5.77 20.56
CA TYR A 95 -7.58 -5.69 21.34
C TYR A 95 -6.73 -4.44 21.04
N VAL A 96 -6.69 -3.51 22.00
CA VAL A 96 -5.96 -2.22 21.93
C VAL A 96 -4.48 -2.37 21.56
N GLY A 97 -3.82 -3.45 22.00
CA GLY A 97 -2.42 -3.69 21.66
C GLY A 97 -2.18 -3.98 20.17
N ARG A 98 -3.13 -4.58 19.47
CA ARG A 98 -3.05 -4.84 18.02
C ARG A 98 -3.32 -3.56 17.23
N PHE A 99 -4.28 -2.76 17.67
CA PHE A 99 -4.54 -1.42 17.15
C PHE A 99 -3.27 -0.54 17.20
N PHE A 100 -2.60 -0.48 18.35
CA PHE A 100 -1.41 0.36 18.50
C PHE A 100 -0.26 -0.08 17.59
N ARG A 101 -0.08 -1.38 17.39
CA ARG A 101 0.92 -1.91 16.44
C ARG A 101 0.60 -1.53 14.99
N GLN A 102 -0.65 -1.67 14.57
CA GLN A 102 -1.10 -1.26 13.23
C GLN A 102 -0.92 0.25 13.03
N PHE A 103 -1.30 1.05 14.02
CA PHE A 103 -1.11 2.50 14.01
C PHE A 103 0.37 2.89 13.84
N LEU A 104 1.26 2.32 14.67
CA LEU A 104 2.70 2.60 14.56
C LEU A 104 3.26 2.19 13.20
N LEU A 105 2.86 1.02 12.68
CA LEU A 105 3.33 0.53 11.38
C LEU A 105 2.93 1.49 10.26
N LEU A 106 1.65 1.89 10.21
CA LEU A 106 1.14 2.83 9.22
C LEU A 106 1.79 4.22 9.35
N LEU A 107 2.09 4.65 10.57
CA LEU A 107 2.80 5.90 10.83
C LEU A 107 4.24 5.87 10.31
N PHE A 108 4.98 4.77 10.54
CA PHE A 108 6.32 4.60 9.99
C PHE A 108 6.30 4.57 8.46
N VAL A 109 5.36 3.86 7.86
CA VAL A 109 5.20 3.82 6.40
C VAL A 109 4.89 5.21 5.84
N ASN A 110 3.96 5.96 6.46
CA ASN A 110 3.67 7.34 6.05
C ASN A 110 4.93 8.22 6.10
N LYS A 111 5.72 8.12 7.17
CA LYS A 111 6.97 8.88 7.30
C LYS A 111 8.05 8.48 6.29
N MET A 112 8.21 7.19 6.02
CA MET A 112 9.13 6.71 4.98
C MET A 112 8.70 7.20 3.60
N ALA A 113 7.41 7.10 3.27
CA ALA A 113 6.85 7.61 2.02
C ALA A 113 7.06 9.12 1.90
N SER A 114 6.70 9.90 2.93
CA SER A 114 6.92 11.34 2.94
C SER A 114 8.40 11.70 2.73
N SER A 115 9.33 10.98 3.37
CA SER A 115 10.77 11.22 3.21
C SER A 115 11.25 10.93 1.79
N LEU A 116 10.77 9.85 1.17
CA LEU A 116 11.08 9.49 -0.21
C LEU A 116 10.62 10.59 -1.19
N PHE A 117 9.38 11.05 -1.06
CA PHE A 117 8.86 12.13 -1.91
C PHE A 117 9.53 13.47 -1.62
N TRP A 118 9.97 13.71 -0.39
CA TRP A 118 10.76 14.89 -0.05
C TRP A 118 12.11 14.89 -0.78
N PHE A 119 12.78 13.74 -0.85
CA PHE A 119 14.02 13.55 -1.59
C PHE A 119 13.82 13.76 -3.10
N ILE A 120 12.75 13.20 -3.67
CA ILE A 120 12.40 13.38 -5.09
C ILE A 120 12.10 14.85 -5.39
N GLY A 121 11.36 15.54 -4.51
CA GLY A 121 11.10 16.97 -4.63
C GLY A 121 12.39 17.79 -4.64
N ALA A 122 13.32 17.49 -3.73
CA ALA A 122 14.60 18.20 -3.63
C ALA A 122 15.47 18.01 -4.89
N PHE A 123 15.40 16.84 -5.51
CA PHE A 123 16.09 16.54 -6.76
C PHE A 123 15.43 17.20 -7.97
N GLY A 124 14.10 17.18 -8.04
CA GLY A 124 13.34 17.67 -9.18
C GLY A 124 13.47 19.17 -9.42
N ARG A 125 13.53 20.00 -8.35
CA ARG A 125 13.55 21.48 -8.31
C ARG A 125 12.37 22.19 -9.02
N GLU A 126 11.91 21.63 -10.13
CA GLU A 126 10.74 21.97 -10.92
C GLU A 126 9.57 21.03 -10.59
N LEU A 127 8.36 21.60 -10.51
CA LEU A 127 7.15 20.85 -10.15
C LEU A 127 6.88 19.72 -11.15
N LYS A 128 7.02 20.00 -12.45
CA LYS A 128 6.77 19.02 -13.52
C LYS A 128 7.72 17.82 -13.41
N ALA A 129 9.02 18.07 -13.23
CA ALA A 129 10.02 17.02 -13.13
C ALA A 129 9.81 16.14 -11.88
N ALA A 130 9.53 16.77 -10.74
CA ALA A 130 9.27 16.06 -9.49
C ALA A 130 8.00 15.18 -9.57
N PHE A 131 6.94 15.65 -10.22
CA PHE A 131 5.72 14.88 -10.44
C PHE A 131 5.95 13.68 -11.35
N THR A 132 6.66 13.85 -12.46
CA THR A 132 6.98 12.76 -13.38
C THR A 132 7.79 11.69 -12.66
N ILE A 133 8.90 12.05 -12.00
CA ILE A 133 9.73 11.10 -11.26
C ILE A 133 8.93 10.44 -10.12
N GLY A 134 8.15 11.23 -9.37
CA GLY A 134 7.32 10.72 -8.29
C GLY A 134 6.28 9.70 -8.76
N SER A 135 5.64 9.94 -9.90
CA SER A 135 4.68 9.00 -10.50
C SER A 135 5.33 7.69 -10.96
N PHE A 136 6.55 7.75 -11.52
CA PHE A 136 7.32 6.55 -11.88
C PHE A 136 7.69 5.73 -10.63
N VAL A 137 8.16 6.39 -9.56
CA VAL A 137 8.49 5.73 -8.30
C VAL A 137 7.24 5.10 -7.67
N LEU A 138 6.10 5.79 -7.69
CA LEU A 138 4.82 5.22 -7.25
C LEU A 138 4.44 3.97 -8.05
N ALA A 139 4.55 4.01 -9.38
CA ALA A 139 4.22 2.88 -10.23
C ALA A 139 5.10 1.66 -9.93
N ILE A 140 6.40 1.87 -9.72
CA ILE A 140 7.34 0.80 -9.35
C ILE A 140 6.96 0.20 -7.98
N LEU A 141 6.71 1.03 -6.97
CA LEU A 141 6.33 0.55 -5.64
C LEU A 141 5.04 -0.27 -5.68
N ILE A 142 4.04 0.19 -6.43
CA ILE A 142 2.78 -0.54 -6.61
C ILE A 142 3.04 -1.88 -7.32
N ALA A 143 3.84 -1.89 -8.39
CA ALA A 143 4.18 -3.12 -9.12
C ALA A 143 4.89 -4.15 -8.23
N GLU A 144 5.85 -3.71 -7.42
CA GLU A 144 6.56 -4.56 -6.45
C GLU A 144 5.62 -5.16 -5.39
N TRP A 145 4.58 -4.41 -4.97
CA TRP A 145 3.61 -4.93 -4.01
C TRP A 145 2.67 -5.98 -4.61
N PHE A 146 2.32 -5.85 -5.89
CA PHE A 146 1.51 -6.83 -6.61
C PHE A 146 2.30 -8.09 -7.04
N HIS A 147 3.63 -8.00 -7.14
CA HIS A 147 4.49 -9.12 -7.54
C HIS A 147 4.33 -10.38 -6.67
N PRO A 148 4.40 -10.34 -5.32
CA PRO A 148 4.22 -11.52 -4.47
C PRO A 148 2.79 -12.07 -4.53
N VAL A 149 1.80 -11.19 -4.72
CA VAL A 149 0.39 -11.58 -4.86
C VAL A 149 0.21 -12.39 -6.14
N LYS A 150 0.69 -11.90 -7.29
CA LYS A 150 0.67 -12.62 -8.56
C LYS A 150 1.34 -14.00 -8.44
N ARG A 151 2.51 -14.07 -7.80
CA ARG A 151 3.25 -15.32 -7.59
C ARG A 151 2.48 -16.34 -6.72
N GLN A 152 1.67 -15.89 -5.76
CA GLN A 152 0.80 -16.75 -4.96
C GLN A 152 -0.34 -17.32 -5.80
N TYR A 153 -0.99 -16.48 -6.62
CA TYR A 153 -2.06 -16.92 -7.53
C TYR A 153 -1.57 -17.97 -8.54
N GLU A 154 -0.42 -17.72 -9.20
CA GLU A 154 0.16 -18.67 -10.15
C GLU A 154 0.49 -20.02 -9.49
N LYS A 155 1.03 -20.00 -8.26
CA LYS A 155 1.30 -21.24 -7.50
C LYS A 155 0.04 -22.03 -7.16
N MET A 156 -1.05 -21.34 -6.78
CA MET A 156 -2.33 -21.98 -6.47
C MET A 156 -2.97 -22.60 -7.72
N GLU A 157 -2.87 -21.91 -8.87
CA GLU A 157 -3.37 -22.42 -10.15
C GLU A 157 -2.58 -23.64 -10.62
N VAL A 158 -1.24 -23.60 -10.55
CA VAL A 158 -0.39 -24.76 -10.87
C VAL A 158 -0.66 -25.93 -9.93
N MET A 159 -0.83 -25.67 -8.62
CA MET A 159 -1.18 -26.70 -7.65
C MET A 159 -2.56 -27.30 -7.94
N GLY A 160 -3.56 -26.48 -8.29
CA GLY A 160 -4.89 -26.93 -8.69
C GLY A 160 -4.87 -27.79 -9.95
N LEU A 161 -4.10 -27.39 -10.97
CA LEU A 161 -3.86 -28.19 -12.17
C LEU A 161 -3.19 -29.53 -11.84
N LEU A 162 -2.21 -29.55 -10.93
CA LEU A 162 -1.58 -30.79 -10.48
C LEU A 162 -2.57 -31.70 -9.74
N VAL A 163 -3.40 -31.16 -8.84
CA VAL A 163 -4.44 -31.94 -8.15
C VAL A 163 -5.42 -32.56 -9.15
N ILE A 164 -5.89 -31.78 -10.12
CA ILE A 164 -6.79 -32.24 -11.19
C ILE A 164 -6.12 -33.26 -12.14
N THR A 165 -4.79 -33.17 -12.31
CA THR A 165 -4.03 -34.14 -13.11
C THR A 165 -3.83 -35.47 -12.37
N TYR A 166 -3.95 -35.50 -11.04
CA TYR A 166 -3.73 -36.70 -10.24
C TYR A 166 -5.06 -37.39 -9.88
N ASP A 167 -6.17 -36.66 -9.92
CA ASP A 167 -7.51 -37.23 -9.81
C ASP A 167 -7.90 -37.95 -11.12
N VAL A 168 -8.13 -39.26 -10.99
CA VAL A 168 -8.59 -40.12 -12.08
C VAL A 168 -10.12 -40.22 -11.97
N LEU A 169 -10.82 -39.92 -13.06
CA LEU A 169 -12.28 -39.98 -13.12
C LEU A 169 -12.75 -41.44 -12.92
N PRO A 170 -13.82 -41.72 -12.17
CA PRO A 170 -14.34 -43.07 -11.96
C PRO A 170 -15.04 -43.62 -13.22
N ASN A 171 -14.26 -43.87 -14.28
CA ASN A 171 -14.53 -44.67 -15.49
C ASN A 171 -13.52 -44.41 -16.64
N SER A 172 -12.47 -43.63 -16.42
CA SER A 172 -11.49 -43.23 -17.45
C SER A 172 -10.08 -43.59 -17.01
N THR A 173 -9.26 -44.14 -17.92
CA THR A 173 -7.83 -44.43 -17.66
C THR A 173 -6.94 -43.21 -17.87
N THR A 174 -7.51 -42.06 -18.25
CA THR A 174 -6.79 -40.81 -18.43
C THR A 174 -7.09 -39.82 -17.29
N PRO A 175 -6.06 -39.13 -16.75
CA PRO A 175 -6.26 -38.13 -15.71
C PRO A 175 -7.10 -36.94 -16.21
N LEU A 176 -7.95 -36.38 -15.33
CA LEU A 176 -8.91 -35.32 -15.66
C LEU A 176 -8.23 -34.07 -16.27
N GLY A 177 -6.97 -33.81 -15.89
CA GLY A 177 -6.14 -32.74 -16.48
C GLY A 177 -5.94 -32.86 -18.01
N ILE A 178 -5.84 -34.08 -18.56
CA ILE A 178 -5.67 -34.29 -20.01
C ILE A 178 -6.98 -34.03 -20.77
N GLU A 179 -8.13 -34.42 -20.21
CA GLU A 179 -9.44 -34.18 -20.82
C GLU A 179 -9.80 -32.68 -20.88
N ILE A 180 -9.46 -31.91 -19.84
CA ILE A 180 -9.69 -30.45 -19.81
C ILE A 180 -8.75 -29.72 -20.79
N LEU A 181 -7.51 -30.18 -20.95
CA LEU A 181 -6.59 -29.63 -21.95
C LEU A 181 -7.05 -29.95 -23.38
N LYS A 182 -7.63 -31.13 -23.60
CA LYS A 182 -8.22 -31.54 -24.88
C LYS A 182 -9.50 -30.76 -25.19
N SER A 183 -10.33 -30.47 -24.19
CA SER A 183 -11.55 -29.66 -24.37
C SER A 183 -11.27 -28.18 -24.64
N ARG A 184 -10.06 -27.70 -24.35
CA ARG A 184 -9.60 -26.34 -24.65
C ARG A 184 -8.71 -26.27 -25.91
N GLU A 185 -8.73 -27.31 -26.75
CA GLU A 185 -8.01 -27.41 -28.04
C GLU A 185 -6.48 -27.28 -27.96
N PHE A 186 -5.86 -27.51 -26.80
CA PHE A 186 -4.40 -27.39 -26.66
C PHE A 186 -3.62 -28.59 -27.23
N PHE A 187 -4.27 -29.72 -27.50
CA PHE A 187 -3.67 -30.90 -28.12
C PHE A 187 -4.67 -31.60 -29.05
N THR A 188 -4.26 -31.77 -30.30
CA THR A 188 -4.92 -32.65 -31.29
C THR A 188 -4.53 -34.11 -31.08
#